data_AF-A0A2N0FQN1-F1
#
_entry.id   AF-A0A2N0FQN1-F1
#
_cell.length_a   1.000
_cell.length_b   1.000
_cell.length_c   1.000
_cell.angle_alpha   90.00
_cell.angle_beta   90.00
_cell.angle_gamma   90.00
#
_symmetry.space_group_name_H-M   'P 1'
#
loop_
_entity.id
_entity.type
_entity.pdbx_description
1 polymer ?
#
loop_
_entity_poly.entity_id
_entity_poly.type
_entity_poly.pdbx_seq_one_letter_code
_entity_poly.pdbx_strand_id
1 'polypeptide(L)'
;MTSKKQKDKARQYKPSTVRRLDTLSGNECANPNCQKKLIAEDNISIVSKICHIAAASKEGPRYDINMNDDERRGFDNLILLCDEHHVIIDNKENESLYPTSLLKKWKSDHEKKILELISSKNLLSKHPLSLNKVINAIGNKMDEILNLTQAVNAPNTDLKISFNHVNRYESIIREFAPYQGKLNKIYEEIEKEGSTKKELVLHNIKRVYLNIKADYKNIDEIRINADIIFDRVIETIWNNIDKAPNKLDEYDQETIDFSLMIVIVDAFMRCNILEEPPKTV
;
A
#
# COMPACT_ATOMS: atom_id res chain seq x y z
N MET A 1 50.01 32.54 19.88
CA MET A 1 48.94 31.66 20.39
C MET A 1 47.70 31.86 19.52
N THR A 2 47.49 31.01 18.53
CA THR A 2 46.29 31.08 17.67
C THR A 2 45.07 30.60 18.44
N SER A 3 44.15 31.53 18.72
CA SER A 3 42.83 31.25 19.29
C SER A 3 42.14 30.15 18.48
N LYS A 4 41.97 28.97 19.09
CA LYS A 4 41.19 27.86 18.54
C LYS A 4 39.74 28.35 18.45
N LYS A 5 39.29 28.76 17.25
CA LYS A 5 37.87 29.10 16.99
C LYS A 5 37.01 27.98 17.58
N GLN A 6 36.22 28.31 18.60
CA GLN A 6 35.32 27.38 19.26
C GLN A 6 34.39 26.81 18.19
N LYS A 7 34.48 25.50 17.93
CA LYS A 7 33.68 24.87 16.87
C LYS A 7 32.20 25.03 17.22
N ASP A 8 31.42 25.58 16.30
CA ASP A 8 29.97 25.76 16.43
C ASP A 8 29.30 24.42 16.72
N LYS A 9 28.81 24.25 17.95
CA LYS A 9 28.21 23.01 18.43
C LYS A 9 26.85 22.76 17.80
N ALA A 10 26.12 23.82 17.40
CA ALA A 10 24.78 23.72 16.80
C ALA A 10 24.77 23.05 15.41
N ARG A 11 25.93 22.94 14.76
CA ARG A 11 26.13 22.26 13.47
C ARG A 11 26.86 20.91 13.59
N GLN A 12 27.18 20.48 14.81
CA GLN A 12 27.79 19.17 15.07
C GLN A 12 26.72 18.14 15.39
N TYR A 13 26.09 17.61 14.34
CA TYR A 13 25.02 16.62 14.48
C TYR A 13 25.57 15.29 15.03
N LYS A 14 24.80 14.67 15.93
CA LYS A 14 25.14 13.33 16.43
C LYS A 14 24.92 12.30 15.31
N PRO A 15 25.76 11.26 15.18
CA PRO A 15 25.55 10.20 14.19
C PRO A 15 24.16 9.55 14.26
N SER A 16 23.62 9.40 15.48
CA SER A 16 22.25 8.89 15.69
C SER A 16 21.17 9.83 15.14
N THR A 17 21.37 11.15 15.24
CA THR A 17 20.45 12.14 14.66
C THR A 17 20.47 12.06 13.14
N VAL A 18 21.66 12.02 12.53
CA VAL A 18 21.82 11.91 11.08
C VAL A 18 21.17 10.61 10.58
N ARG A 19 21.48 9.47 11.21
CA ARG A 19 20.88 8.18 10.86
C ARG A 19 19.35 8.19 10.93
N ARG A 20 18.76 8.86 11.94
CA ARG A 20 17.30 8.99 12.05
C ARG A 20 16.72 9.83 10.91
N LEU A 21 17.34 10.97 10.59
CA LEU A 21 16.92 11.82 9.47
C LEU A 21 16.98 11.05 8.15
N ASP A 22 18.10 10.38 7.87
CA ASP A 22 18.27 9.60 6.65
C ASP A 22 17.23 8.47 6.54
N THR A 23 17.01 7.72 7.63
CA THR A 23 16.03 6.62 7.67
C THR A 23 14.61 7.12 7.41
N LEU A 24 14.21 8.23 8.04
CA LEU A 24 12.87 8.78 7.94
C LEU A 24 12.66 9.68 6.71
N SER A 25 13.72 9.93 5.94
CA SER A 25 13.62 10.69 4.69
C SER A 25 13.07 9.86 3.53
N GLY A 26 13.30 8.55 3.51
CA GLY A 26 12.94 7.69 2.39
C GLY A 26 13.59 8.09 1.05
N ASN A 27 14.74 8.77 1.06
CA ASN A 27 15.37 9.38 -0.13
C ASN A 27 14.47 10.42 -0.83
N GLU A 28 13.60 11.11 -0.08
CA GLU A 28 12.67 12.11 -0.60
C GLU A 28 12.80 13.42 0.18
N CYS A 29 12.70 14.55 -0.55
CA CYS A 29 12.63 15.88 0.05
C CYS A 29 11.37 16.01 0.92
N ALA A 30 11.51 16.57 2.12
CA ALA A 30 10.38 16.74 3.05
C ALA A 30 9.42 17.89 2.70
N ASN A 31 9.64 18.65 1.62
CA ASN A 31 8.62 19.56 1.12
C ASN A 31 7.44 18.75 0.53
N PRO A 32 6.19 18.97 0.97
CA PRO A 32 5.01 18.23 0.52
C PRO A 32 4.79 18.18 -1.01
N ASN A 33 5.24 19.21 -1.73
CA ASN A 33 5.03 19.33 -3.17
C ASN A 33 6.28 19.00 -4.00
N CYS A 34 7.34 18.46 -3.37
CA CYS A 34 8.60 18.14 -4.03
C CYS A 34 8.72 16.63 -4.26
N GLN A 35 9.08 16.24 -5.49
CA GLN A 35 9.35 14.84 -5.86
C GLN A 35 10.84 14.53 -6.03
N LYS A 36 11.73 15.51 -5.75
CA LYS A 36 13.18 15.34 -5.92
C LYS A 36 13.74 14.31 -4.94
N LYS A 37 14.64 13.48 -5.45
CA LYS A 37 15.43 12.55 -4.65
C LYS A 37 16.60 13.26 -3.96
N LEU A 38 17.06 12.66 -2.87
CA LEU A 38 18.12 13.20 -2.01
C LEU A 38 19.51 12.65 -2.38
N ILE A 39 19.53 11.54 -3.11
CA ILE A 39 20.67 11.05 -3.88
C ILE A 39 20.50 11.48 -5.33
N ALA A 40 21.58 11.95 -5.94
CA ALA A 40 21.61 12.40 -7.33
C ALA A 40 21.41 11.24 -8.31
N GLU A 41 21.24 11.59 -9.59
CA GLU A 41 21.04 10.64 -10.69
C GLU A 41 22.21 9.64 -10.87
N ASP A 42 23.42 10.01 -10.44
CA ASP A 42 24.60 9.14 -10.46
C ASP A 42 24.53 8.02 -9.40
N ASN A 43 23.52 8.03 -8.51
CA ASN A 43 23.35 7.14 -7.37
C ASN A 43 24.51 7.14 -6.35
N ILE A 44 25.40 8.14 -6.42
CA ILE A 44 26.59 8.27 -5.58
C ILE A 44 26.55 9.57 -4.78
N SER A 45 26.20 10.68 -5.44
CA SER A 45 26.27 12.02 -4.88
C SER A 45 25.06 12.32 -3.97
N ILE A 46 25.34 12.89 -2.79
CA ILE A 46 24.32 13.31 -1.83
C ILE A 46 23.95 14.78 -2.09
N VAL A 47 22.72 15.02 -2.52
CA VAL A 47 22.18 16.37 -2.80
C VAL A 47 21.25 16.89 -1.70
N SER A 48 21.03 16.10 -0.64
CA SER A 48 20.29 16.53 0.54
C SER A 48 21.06 17.51 1.41
N LYS A 49 20.32 18.38 2.09
CA LYS A 49 20.81 19.29 3.13
C LYS A 49 20.03 19.04 4.43
N ILE A 50 20.77 18.91 5.52
CA ILE A 50 20.20 18.96 6.88
C ILE A 50 19.93 20.43 7.20
N CYS A 51 18.66 20.79 7.25
CA CYS A 51 18.21 22.16 7.45
C CYS A 51 17.73 22.36 8.89
N HIS A 52 18.06 23.51 9.47
CA HIS A 52 17.55 23.91 10.78
C HIS A 52 16.16 24.53 10.63
N ILE A 53 15.19 24.03 11.39
CA ILE A 53 13.85 24.63 11.47
C ILE A 53 13.94 26.01 12.15
N ALA A 54 14.58 26.06 13.32
CA ALA A 54 15.05 27.29 13.96
C ALA A 54 16.57 27.40 13.79
N ALA A 55 17.06 28.51 13.24
CA ALA A 55 18.44 28.64 12.80
C ALA A 55 19.50 28.31 13.86
N ALA A 56 20.62 27.75 13.41
CA ALA A 56 21.80 27.55 14.25
C ALA A 56 22.52 28.87 14.62
N SER A 57 22.49 29.86 13.72
CA SER A 57 23.15 31.16 13.90
C SER A 57 22.16 32.23 14.33
N LYS A 58 22.61 33.17 15.17
CA LYS A 58 21.84 34.35 15.60
C LYS A 58 21.30 35.16 14.42
N GLU A 59 22.10 35.28 13.36
CA GLU A 59 21.75 36.02 12.15
C GLU A 59 20.92 35.21 11.15
N GLY A 60 20.64 33.93 11.45
CA GLY A 60 19.89 33.05 10.56
C GLY A 60 18.38 33.21 10.72
N PRO A 61 17.60 32.74 9.74
CA PRO A 61 16.15 32.86 9.77
C PRO A 61 15.55 32.03 10.92
N ARG A 62 14.52 32.57 11.58
CA ARG A 62 13.79 31.91 12.67
C ARG A 62 14.67 31.55 13.86
N TYR A 63 15.71 32.34 14.12
CA TYR A 63 16.55 32.12 15.29
C TYR A 63 15.73 32.30 16.59
N ASP A 64 15.62 31.24 17.38
CA ASP A 64 15.02 31.30 18.71
C ASP A 64 16.10 31.51 19.77
N ILE A 65 16.06 32.61 20.51
CA ILE A 65 17.06 32.93 21.55
C ILE A 65 17.02 31.96 22.74
N ASN A 66 15.89 31.29 22.97
CA ASN A 66 15.71 30.39 24.11
C ASN A 66 16.27 28.99 23.84
N MET A 67 16.59 28.65 22.60
CA MET A 67 17.15 27.35 22.24
C MET A 67 18.65 27.27 22.53
N ASN A 68 19.09 26.23 23.22
CA ASN A 68 20.49 25.90 23.39
C ASN A 68 21.05 25.09 22.19
N ASP A 69 22.38 24.94 22.11
CA ASP A 69 23.03 24.26 20.99
C ASP A 69 22.64 22.78 20.83
N ASP A 70 22.30 22.09 21.93
CA ASP A 70 21.84 20.70 21.89
C ASP A 70 20.42 20.58 21.32
N GLU A 71 19.55 21.54 21.60
CA GLU A 71 18.23 21.65 20.99
C GLU A 71 18.34 22.05 19.51
N ARG A 72 19.23 22.98 19.17
CA ARG A 72 19.44 23.41 17.77
C ARG A 72 19.88 22.26 16.87
N ARG A 73 20.81 21.44 17.35
CA ARG A 73 21.29 20.24 16.63
C ARG A 73 20.43 18.99 16.89
N GLY A 74 19.35 19.14 17.66
CA GLY A 74 18.43 18.07 18.03
C GLY A 74 17.58 17.63 16.85
N PHE A 75 17.23 16.34 16.82
CA PHE A 75 16.43 15.76 15.73
C PHE A 75 15.13 16.53 15.46
N ASP A 76 14.48 17.03 16.51
CA ASP A 76 13.19 17.73 16.41
C ASP A 76 13.30 19.10 15.74
N ASN A 77 14.49 19.69 15.70
CA ASN A 77 14.76 20.96 15.05
C ASN A 77 15.37 20.81 13.64
N LEU A 78 15.51 19.58 13.13
CA LEU A 78 16.16 19.33 11.85
C LEU A 78 15.20 18.69 10.85
N ILE A 79 15.23 19.16 9.62
CA ILE A 79 14.46 18.63 8.48
C ILE A 79 15.42 18.39 7.31
N LEU A 80 15.20 17.30 6.56
CA LEU A 80 16.03 16.94 5.41
C LEU A 80 15.34 17.39 4.12
N LEU A 81 16.01 18.24 3.34
CA LEU A 81 15.48 18.82 2.10
C LEU A 81 16.48 18.66 0.95
N CYS A 82 16.02 18.79 -0.30
CA CYS A 82 16.92 18.96 -1.44
C CYS A 82 17.58 20.35 -1.41
N ASP A 83 18.68 20.51 -2.15
CA ASP A 83 19.43 21.76 -2.24
C ASP A 83 18.56 22.99 -2.56
N GLU A 84 17.65 22.87 -3.52
CA GLU A 84 16.72 23.95 -3.91
C GLU A 84 15.83 24.40 -2.74
N HIS A 85 15.17 23.46 -2.07
CA HIS A 85 14.26 23.81 -0.98
C HIS A 85 14.99 24.30 0.26
N HIS A 86 16.20 23.80 0.51
CA HIS A 86 17.09 24.37 1.52
C HIS A 86 17.37 25.85 1.24
N VAL A 87 17.73 26.21 0.00
CA VAL A 87 17.96 27.61 -0.38
C VAL A 87 16.70 28.45 -0.24
N ILE A 88 15.54 27.93 -0.64
CA ILE A 88 14.25 28.64 -0.56
C ILE A 88 13.89 29.00 0.88
N ILE A 89 13.99 28.05 1.81
CA ILE A 89 13.56 28.27 3.21
C ILE A 89 14.56 29.12 4.00
N ASP A 90 15.83 29.12 3.60
CA ASP A 90 16.88 29.90 4.28
C ASP A 90 17.03 31.32 3.72
N ASN A 91 16.39 31.65 2.60
CA ASN A 91 16.29 33.02 2.13
C ASN A 91 15.49 33.87 3.14
N LYS A 92 16.13 34.90 3.71
CA LYS A 92 15.52 35.82 4.67
C LYS A 92 14.27 36.51 4.14
N GLU A 93 14.21 36.81 2.83
CA GLU A 93 13.03 37.43 2.22
C GLU A 93 11.80 36.51 2.28
N ASN A 94 12.01 35.19 2.35
CA ASN A 94 10.96 34.19 2.43
C ASN A 94 10.63 33.78 3.87
N GLU A 95 11.29 34.33 4.90
CA GLU A 95 11.21 33.83 6.27
C GLU A 95 9.77 33.75 6.80
N SER A 96 8.96 34.77 6.48
CA SER A 96 7.54 34.85 6.87
C SER A 96 6.66 33.78 6.22
N LEU A 97 7.06 33.26 5.05
CA LEU A 97 6.36 32.19 4.33
C LEU A 97 6.68 30.81 4.90
N TYR A 98 7.80 30.67 5.60
CA TYR A 98 8.29 29.40 6.13
C TYR A 98 8.49 29.43 7.65
N PRO A 99 7.47 29.76 8.47
CA PRO A 99 7.60 29.78 9.92
C PRO A 99 7.94 28.39 10.48
N THR A 100 8.51 28.36 11.69
CA THR A 100 8.93 27.10 12.33
C THR A 100 7.79 26.08 12.48
N SER A 101 6.56 26.55 12.69
CA SER A 101 5.36 25.71 12.76
C SER A 101 5.08 24.97 11.45
N LEU A 102 5.25 25.64 10.30
CA LEU A 102 5.06 25.04 8.99
C LEU A 102 6.13 23.97 8.72
N LEU A 103 7.40 24.28 8.99
CA LEU A 103 8.49 23.34 8.78
C LEU A 103 8.41 22.11 9.70
N LYS A 104 7.95 22.30 10.96
CA LYS A 104 7.62 21.17 11.85
C LYS A 104 6.49 20.30 11.29
N LYS A 105 5.47 20.92 10.70
CA LYS A 105 4.38 20.19 10.03
C LYS A 105 4.90 19.39 8.82
N TRP A 106 5.72 20.00 7.97
CA TRP A 106 6.35 19.32 6.84
C TRP A 106 7.14 18.10 7.27
N LYS A 107 8.01 18.26 8.29
CA LYS A 107 8.76 17.15 8.90
C LYS A 107 7.82 16.04 9.36
N SER A 108 6.84 16.38 10.21
CA SER A 108 5.93 15.40 10.80
C SER A 108 5.12 14.62 9.77
N ASP A 109 4.55 15.32 8.78
CA ASP A 109 3.75 14.69 7.73
C ASP A 109 4.60 13.77 6.85
N HIS A 110 5.82 14.21 6.49
CA HIS A 110 6.76 13.43 5.70
C HIS A 110 7.20 12.16 6.43
N GLU A 111 7.64 12.29 7.69
CA GLU A 111 8.11 11.15 8.48
C GLU A 111 6.98 10.14 8.72
N LYS A 112 5.74 10.61 8.94
CA LYS A 112 4.56 9.74 9.03
C LYS A 112 4.31 8.98 7.72
N LYS A 113 4.33 9.66 6.57
CA LYS A 113 4.21 9.04 5.24
C LYS A 113 5.27 7.96 5.04
N ILE A 114 6.53 8.25 5.36
CA ILE A 114 7.63 7.28 5.20
C ILE A 114 7.46 6.09 6.14
N LEU A 115 7.06 6.30 7.39
CA LEU A 115 6.77 5.21 8.34
C LEU A 115 5.60 4.34 7.88
N GLU A 116 4.53 4.92 7.34
CA GLU A 116 3.40 4.21 6.75
C GLU A 116 3.83 3.39 5.53
N LEU A 117 4.71 3.92 4.68
CA LEU A 117 5.25 3.19 3.53
C LEU A 117 6.17 2.05 3.96
N ILE A 118 7.03 2.25 4.96
CA ILE A 118 7.92 1.23 5.49
C ILE A 118 7.12 0.12 6.19
N SER A 119 6.09 0.47 6.97
CA SER A 119 5.23 -0.51 7.63
C SER A 119 4.39 -1.29 6.62
N SER A 120 3.82 -0.62 5.61
CA SER A 120 3.07 -1.25 4.53
C SER A 120 3.95 -2.16 3.68
N LYS A 121 5.17 -1.73 3.33
CA LYS A 121 6.15 -2.58 2.62
C LYS A 121 6.55 -3.79 3.45
N ASN A 122 6.73 -3.65 4.77
CA ASN A 122 7.05 -4.79 5.65
C ASN A 122 5.88 -5.77 5.84
N LEU A 123 4.63 -5.30 5.76
CA LEU A 123 3.45 -6.18 5.70
C LEU A 123 3.34 -6.90 4.34
N LEU A 124 3.65 -6.21 3.24
CA LEU A 124 3.63 -6.78 1.89
C LEU A 124 4.82 -7.71 1.62
N SER A 125 5.98 -7.48 2.24
CA SER A 125 7.20 -8.27 2.05
C SER A 125 7.32 -9.51 2.94
N LYS A 126 6.54 -9.60 4.03
CA LYS A 126 6.56 -10.75 4.95
C LYS A 126 5.45 -11.77 4.73
N HIS A 127 4.42 -11.42 3.96
CA HIS A 127 3.33 -12.31 3.65
C HIS A 127 3.21 -12.40 2.14
N PRO A 128 3.65 -13.51 1.49
CA PRO A 128 3.18 -13.79 0.14
C PRO A 128 1.66 -13.64 0.15
N LEU A 129 1.11 -12.90 -0.83
CA LEU A 129 -0.34 -12.80 -0.94
C LEU A 129 -0.90 -14.21 -0.85
N SER A 130 -1.74 -14.44 0.17
CA SER A 130 -2.43 -15.71 0.37
C SER A 130 -3.13 -16.17 -0.91
N LEU A 131 -3.57 -15.22 -1.72
CA LEU A 131 -4.11 -15.43 -3.06
C LEU A 131 -3.09 -15.98 -4.06
N ASN A 132 -1.86 -15.47 -4.12
CA ASN A 132 -0.82 -15.96 -5.04
C ASN A 132 -0.49 -17.43 -4.78
N LYS A 133 -0.52 -17.87 -3.51
CA LYS A 133 -0.34 -19.28 -3.15
C LYS A 133 -1.47 -20.15 -3.69
N VAL A 134 -2.71 -19.67 -3.62
CA VAL A 134 -3.87 -20.37 -4.19
C VAL A 134 -3.78 -20.41 -5.71
N ILE A 135 -3.43 -19.30 -6.35
CA ILE A 135 -3.24 -19.25 -7.81
C ILE A 135 -2.15 -20.23 -8.26
N ASN A 136 -1.01 -20.28 -7.56
CA ASN A 136 0.04 -21.27 -7.85
C ASN A 136 -0.45 -22.71 -7.71
N ALA A 137 -1.26 -23.02 -6.69
CA ALA A 137 -1.80 -24.36 -6.51
C ALA A 137 -2.83 -24.73 -7.60
N ILE A 138 -3.63 -23.76 -8.05
CA ILE A 138 -4.56 -23.92 -9.16
C ILE A 138 -3.78 -24.15 -10.46
N GLY A 139 -2.78 -23.31 -10.76
CA GLY A 139 -1.94 -23.43 -11.96
C GLY A 139 -1.20 -24.77 -12.04
N ASN A 140 -0.61 -25.24 -10.93
CA ASN A 140 0.03 -26.56 -10.86
C ASN A 140 -0.94 -27.74 -11.13
N LYS A 141 -2.24 -27.53 -10.93
CA LYS A 141 -3.28 -28.55 -11.10
C LYS A 141 -4.23 -28.22 -12.24
N MET A 142 -3.84 -27.33 -13.15
CA MET A 142 -4.71 -26.79 -14.19
C MET A 142 -5.32 -27.92 -15.05
N ASP A 143 -4.55 -28.92 -15.42
CA ASP A 143 -5.04 -30.08 -16.19
C ASP A 143 -6.12 -30.86 -15.43
N GLU A 144 -5.96 -31.10 -14.12
CA GLU A 144 -6.99 -31.75 -13.29
C GLU A 144 -8.25 -30.87 -13.15
N ILE A 145 -8.06 -29.55 -13.19
CA ILE A 145 -9.11 -28.55 -13.11
C ILE A 145 -9.90 -28.47 -14.43
N LEU A 146 -9.25 -28.60 -15.58
CA LEU A 146 -9.92 -28.59 -16.89
C LEU A 146 -10.57 -29.94 -17.24
N ASN A 147 -10.02 -31.07 -16.78
CA ASN A 147 -10.42 -32.41 -17.21
C ASN A 147 -11.73 -32.97 -16.60
N LEU A 148 -12.54 -32.20 -15.86
CA LEU A 148 -13.82 -32.71 -15.33
C LEU A 148 -15.04 -32.15 -16.06
N THR A 149 -15.89 -33.07 -16.49
CA THR A 149 -17.24 -32.83 -17.01
C THR A 149 -18.11 -32.09 -15.99
N GLN A 150 -18.88 -31.14 -16.50
CA GLN A 150 -19.74 -30.22 -15.75
C GLN A 150 -20.77 -30.96 -14.87
N ALA A 151 -21.06 -30.33 -13.73
CA ALA A 151 -22.31 -30.42 -12.97
C ALA A 151 -22.67 -31.78 -12.34
N VAL A 152 -22.26 -31.96 -11.07
CA VAL A 152 -23.05 -32.77 -10.12
C VAL A 152 -23.40 -31.97 -8.84
N ASN A 153 -22.66 -30.90 -8.51
CA ASN A 153 -22.86 -30.14 -7.26
C ASN A 153 -22.68 -28.61 -7.42
N ALA A 154 -23.05 -28.05 -8.57
CA ALA A 154 -22.93 -26.60 -8.77
C ALA A 154 -23.88 -25.85 -7.82
N PRO A 155 -23.42 -24.81 -7.10
CA PRO A 155 -24.29 -24.02 -6.24
C PRO A 155 -25.39 -23.34 -7.06
N ASN A 156 -26.56 -23.10 -6.47
CA ASN A 156 -27.61 -22.33 -7.13
C ASN A 156 -27.15 -20.86 -7.27
N THR A 157 -26.74 -20.47 -8.48
CA THR A 157 -26.23 -19.12 -8.79
C THR A 157 -27.34 -18.10 -9.03
N ASP A 158 -28.54 -18.54 -9.41
CA ASP A 158 -29.63 -17.67 -9.90
C ASP A 158 -30.08 -16.67 -8.85
N LEU A 159 -30.27 -17.14 -7.61
CA LEU A 159 -30.70 -16.28 -6.50
C LEU A 159 -29.67 -15.17 -6.24
N LYS A 160 -28.37 -15.49 -6.31
CA LYS A 160 -27.29 -14.54 -6.03
C LYS A 160 -27.13 -13.51 -7.13
N ILE A 161 -27.20 -13.94 -8.39
CA ILE A 161 -27.11 -13.08 -9.59
C ILE A 161 -28.29 -12.11 -9.60
N SER A 162 -29.51 -12.64 -9.50
CA SER A 162 -30.74 -11.84 -9.51
C SER A 162 -30.82 -10.90 -8.31
N PHE A 163 -30.48 -11.32 -7.09
CA PHE A 163 -30.52 -10.45 -5.92
C PHE A 163 -29.55 -9.27 -6.00
N ASN A 164 -28.42 -9.44 -6.69
CA ASN A 164 -27.39 -8.42 -6.82
C ASN A 164 -27.43 -7.65 -8.13
N HIS A 165 -28.39 -7.92 -9.03
CA HIS A 165 -28.51 -7.31 -10.35
C HIS A 165 -27.22 -7.40 -11.19
N VAL A 166 -26.52 -8.54 -11.11
CA VAL A 166 -25.31 -8.78 -11.92
C VAL A 166 -25.73 -9.17 -13.33
N ASN A 167 -25.28 -8.43 -14.35
CA ASN A 167 -25.68 -8.68 -15.75
C ASN A 167 -24.49 -9.12 -16.60
N ARG A 168 -23.41 -8.33 -16.67
CA ARG A 168 -22.26 -8.63 -17.55
C ARG A 168 -21.51 -9.88 -17.10
N TYR A 169 -21.39 -10.07 -15.78
CA TYR A 169 -20.70 -11.23 -15.22
C TYR A 169 -21.59 -12.48 -15.07
N GLU A 170 -22.86 -12.44 -15.48
CA GLU A 170 -23.78 -13.57 -15.33
C GLU A 170 -23.21 -14.87 -15.94
N SER A 171 -22.83 -14.84 -17.22
CA SER A 171 -22.32 -16.02 -17.92
C SER A 171 -21.04 -16.56 -17.29
N ILE A 172 -20.13 -15.66 -16.89
CA ILE A 172 -18.87 -16.01 -16.22
C ILE A 172 -19.16 -16.67 -14.88
N ILE A 173 -20.06 -16.11 -14.06
CA ILE A 173 -20.41 -16.71 -12.76
C ILE A 173 -20.96 -18.11 -12.95
N ARG A 174 -21.83 -18.33 -13.94
CA ARG A 174 -22.40 -19.65 -14.23
C ARG A 174 -21.35 -20.66 -14.70
N GLU A 175 -20.40 -20.20 -15.50
CA GLU A 175 -19.29 -21.02 -16.00
C GLU A 175 -18.33 -21.43 -14.88
N PHE A 176 -18.00 -20.50 -13.98
CA PHE A 176 -16.97 -20.70 -12.96
C PHE A 176 -17.50 -21.18 -11.60
N ALA A 177 -18.79 -21.03 -11.28
CA ALA A 177 -19.38 -21.50 -10.03
C ALA A 177 -19.20 -23.02 -9.76
N PRO A 178 -19.27 -23.92 -10.77
CA PRO A 178 -19.03 -25.35 -10.58
C PRO A 178 -17.63 -25.68 -10.03
N TYR A 179 -16.64 -24.79 -10.17
CA TYR A 179 -15.27 -25.01 -9.69
C TYR A 179 -15.14 -24.89 -8.17
N GLN A 180 -16.14 -24.36 -7.46
CA GLN A 180 -16.12 -24.20 -5.99
C GLN A 180 -15.77 -25.50 -5.25
N GLY A 181 -16.28 -26.65 -5.72
CA GLY A 181 -15.97 -27.95 -5.12
C GLY A 181 -14.49 -28.33 -5.22
N LYS A 182 -13.85 -28.04 -6.36
CA LYS A 182 -12.40 -28.28 -6.55
C LYS A 182 -11.57 -27.29 -5.75
N LEU A 183 -11.96 -26.02 -5.78
CA LEU A 183 -11.29 -24.98 -5.03
C LEU A 183 -11.26 -25.27 -3.53
N ASN A 184 -12.34 -25.85 -2.96
CA ASN A 184 -12.34 -26.31 -1.58
C ASN A 184 -11.28 -27.37 -1.29
N LYS A 185 -11.10 -28.35 -2.18
CA LYS A 185 -10.04 -29.36 -2.03
C LYS A 185 -8.65 -28.72 -2.06
N ILE A 186 -8.43 -27.78 -2.97
CA ILE A 186 -7.17 -27.01 -3.06
C ILE A 186 -6.92 -26.22 -1.77
N TYR A 187 -7.95 -25.55 -1.23
CA TYR A 187 -7.84 -24.86 0.05
C TYR A 187 -7.45 -25.81 1.19
N GLU A 188 -8.09 -26.97 1.29
CA GLU A 188 -7.78 -27.97 2.33
C GLU A 188 -6.35 -28.50 2.24
N GLU A 189 -5.81 -28.69 1.04
CA GLU A 189 -4.44 -29.14 0.82
C GLU A 189 -3.42 -28.06 1.24
N ILE A 190 -3.60 -26.82 0.77
CA ILE A 190 -2.75 -25.68 1.13
C ILE A 190 -2.77 -25.43 2.64
N GLU A 191 -3.92 -25.65 3.29
CA GLU A 191 -4.06 -25.56 4.74
C GLU A 191 -3.29 -26.68 5.48
N LYS A 192 -3.37 -27.93 4.99
CA LYS A 192 -2.61 -29.07 5.55
C LYS A 192 -1.11 -28.89 5.45
N GLU A 193 -0.63 -28.25 4.39
CA GLU A 193 0.77 -27.89 4.19
C GLU A 193 1.24 -26.72 5.08
N GLY A 194 0.36 -26.16 5.92
CA GLY A 194 0.66 -25.05 6.82
C GLY A 194 0.86 -23.72 6.08
N SER A 195 0.38 -23.62 4.83
CA SER A 195 0.76 -22.53 3.95
C SER A 195 -0.15 -21.30 4.07
N THR A 196 -1.47 -21.44 3.91
CA THR A 196 -2.43 -20.33 3.95
C THR A 196 -3.83 -20.86 4.23
N LYS A 197 -4.61 -20.10 5.02
CA LYS A 197 -6.02 -20.42 5.30
C LYS A 197 -6.96 -19.80 4.28
N LYS A 198 -7.97 -20.54 3.84
CA LYS A 198 -9.07 -20.07 2.98
C LYS A 198 -9.68 -18.77 3.50
N GLU A 199 -9.89 -18.68 4.82
CA GLU A 199 -10.53 -17.53 5.45
C GLU A 199 -9.72 -16.25 5.25
N LEU A 200 -8.38 -16.33 5.18
CA LEU A 200 -7.53 -15.16 4.92
C LEU A 200 -7.64 -14.69 3.47
N VAL A 201 -7.73 -15.63 2.53
CA VAL A 201 -7.93 -15.32 1.10
C VAL A 201 -9.28 -14.60 0.91
N LEU A 202 -10.34 -15.20 1.42
CA LEU A 202 -11.70 -14.63 1.34
C LEU A 202 -11.80 -13.30 2.10
N HIS A 203 -11.15 -13.17 3.26
CA HIS A 203 -11.10 -11.92 4.03
C HIS A 203 -10.42 -10.79 3.25
N ASN A 204 -9.33 -11.08 2.54
CA ASN A 204 -8.63 -10.09 1.73
C ASN A 204 -9.50 -9.58 0.58
N ILE A 205 -10.19 -10.48 -0.11
CA ILE A 205 -11.15 -10.13 -1.18
C ILE A 205 -12.30 -9.32 -0.60
N LYS A 206 -12.87 -9.75 0.53
CA LYS A 206 -13.92 -9.01 1.23
C LYS A 206 -13.49 -7.62 1.63
N ARG A 207 -12.25 -7.43 2.09
CA ARG A 207 -11.72 -6.11 2.45
C ARG A 207 -11.65 -5.19 1.23
N VAL A 208 -11.21 -5.69 0.07
CA VAL A 208 -11.23 -4.94 -1.19
C VAL A 208 -12.65 -4.52 -1.53
N TYR A 209 -13.61 -5.45 -1.48
CA TYR A 209 -15.02 -5.15 -1.71
C TYR A 209 -15.55 -4.10 -0.72
N LEU A 210 -15.29 -4.23 0.58
CA LEU A 210 -15.78 -3.29 1.59
C LEU A 210 -15.24 -1.87 1.39
N ASN A 211 -14.00 -1.73 0.94
CA ASN A 211 -13.43 -0.43 0.60
C ASN A 211 -14.12 0.21 -0.61
N ILE A 212 -14.42 -0.58 -1.65
CA ILE A 212 -15.17 -0.12 -2.83
C ILE A 212 -16.62 0.20 -2.46
N LYS A 213 -17.25 -0.66 -1.65
CA LYS A 213 -18.62 -0.50 -1.15
C LYS A 213 -18.81 0.81 -0.40
N ALA A 214 -17.78 1.31 0.28
CA ALA A 214 -17.84 2.57 1.03
C ALA A 214 -18.18 3.79 0.14
N ASP A 215 -17.99 3.70 -1.17
CA ASP A 215 -18.37 4.74 -2.13
C ASP A 215 -19.89 4.80 -2.40
N TYR A 216 -20.65 3.80 -1.95
CA TYR A 216 -22.08 3.63 -2.22
C TYR A 216 -22.90 3.72 -0.92
N LYS A 217 -24.04 4.42 -0.97
CA LYS A 217 -24.80 4.77 0.24
C LYS A 217 -25.72 3.65 0.73
N ASN A 218 -26.24 2.85 -0.19
CA ASN A 218 -27.27 1.87 0.11
C ASN A 218 -27.20 0.67 -0.86
N ILE A 219 -27.98 -0.37 -0.57
CA ILE A 219 -28.01 -1.61 -1.36
C ILE A 219 -28.49 -1.38 -2.80
N ASP A 220 -29.37 -0.41 -3.05
CA ASP A 220 -29.89 -0.16 -4.39
C ASP A 220 -28.82 0.48 -5.28
N GLU A 221 -28.03 1.43 -4.74
CA GLU A 221 -26.85 1.97 -5.43
C GLU A 221 -25.82 0.87 -5.71
N ILE A 222 -25.59 -0.05 -4.76
CA ILE A 222 -24.68 -1.19 -4.95
C ILE A 222 -25.15 -2.09 -6.09
N ARG A 223 -26.44 -2.45 -6.11
CA ARG A 223 -27.04 -3.31 -7.15
C ARG A 223 -26.99 -2.68 -8.54
N ILE A 224 -27.34 -1.40 -8.65
CA ILE A 224 -27.28 -0.67 -9.93
C ILE A 224 -25.84 -0.65 -10.48
N ASN A 225 -24.84 -0.65 -9.60
CA ASN A 225 -23.43 -0.60 -9.95
C ASN A 225 -22.71 -1.96 -9.78
N ALA A 226 -23.44 -3.07 -9.68
CA ALA A 226 -22.87 -4.37 -9.31
C ALA A 226 -21.74 -4.82 -10.24
N ASP A 227 -21.94 -4.68 -11.55
CA ASP A 227 -20.93 -5.03 -12.57
C ASP A 227 -19.69 -4.11 -12.51
N ILE A 228 -19.86 -2.82 -12.20
CA ILE A 228 -18.75 -1.86 -12.03
C ILE A 228 -17.96 -2.16 -10.75
N ILE A 229 -18.66 -2.51 -9.67
CA ILE A 229 -18.04 -2.94 -8.43
C ILE A 229 -17.21 -4.21 -8.67
N PHE A 230 -17.73 -5.16 -9.44
CA PHE A 230 -17.00 -6.36 -9.85
C PHE A 230 -15.71 -6.02 -10.59
N ASP A 231 -15.75 -5.12 -11.59
CA ASP A 231 -14.55 -4.66 -12.31
C ASP A 231 -13.51 -4.11 -11.33
N ARG A 232 -13.94 -3.17 -10.47
CA ARG A 232 -13.04 -2.53 -9.51
C ARG A 232 -12.41 -3.53 -8.54
N VAL A 233 -13.17 -4.55 -8.13
CA VAL A 233 -12.66 -5.63 -7.28
C VAL A 233 -11.59 -6.44 -8.03
N ILE A 234 -11.89 -6.89 -9.24
CA ILE A 234 -10.97 -7.67 -10.09
C ILE A 234 -9.69 -6.87 -10.36
N GLU A 235 -9.82 -5.63 -10.83
CA GLU A 235 -8.68 -4.74 -11.12
C GLU A 235 -7.83 -4.49 -9.87
N THR A 236 -8.44 -4.23 -8.72
CA THR A 236 -7.71 -4.00 -7.47
C THR A 236 -6.94 -5.25 -7.04
N ILE A 237 -7.57 -6.43 -7.16
CA ILE A 237 -6.94 -7.70 -6.80
C ILE A 237 -5.80 -8.02 -7.77
N TRP A 238 -6.01 -7.85 -9.06
CA TRP A 238 -4.99 -8.05 -10.09
C TRP A 238 -3.79 -7.12 -9.87
N ASN A 239 -4.04 -5.83 -9.62
CA ASN A 239 -2.99 -4.86 -9.27
C ASN A 239 -2.23 -5.25 -8.00
N ASN A 240 -2.89 -5.85 -7.01
CA ASN A 240 -2.22 -6.35 -5.81
C ASN A 240 -1.31 -7.54 -6.15
N ILE A 241 -1.76 -8.46 -7.01
CA ILE A 241 -0.97 -9.61 -7.48
C ILE A 241 0.26 -9.13 -8.26
N ASP A 242 0.09 -8.23 -9.23
CA ASP A 242 1.19 -7.71 -10.04
C ASP A 242 2.19 -6.88 -9.21
N LYS A 243 1.75 -6.23 -8.13
CA LYS A 243 2.67 -5.50 -7.22
C LYS A 243 3.25 -6.37 -6.12
N ALA A 244 2.88 -7.65 -6.03
CA ALA A 244 3.34 -8.53 -4.98
C ALA A 244 4.83 -8.85 -5.14
N PRO A 245 5.58 -9.00 -4.03
CA PRO A 245 7.00 -9.36 -4.07
C PRO A 245 7.23 -10.80 -4.54
N ASN A 246 6.21 -11.66 -4.44
CA ASN A 246 6.19 -13.02 -4.97
C ASN A 246 5.36 -13.07 -6.26
N LYS A 247 5.88 -12.43 -7.32
CA LYS A 247 5.23 -12.44 -8.63
C LYS A 247 5.03 -13.87 -9.13
N LEU A 248 3.93 -14.07 -9.85
CA LEU A 248 3.56 -15.34 -10.47
C LEU A 248 4.31 -15.49 -11.81
N ASP A 249 5.64 -15.40 -11.80
CA ASP A 249 6.45 -15.36 -13.04
C ASP A 249 6.51 -16.74 -13.77
N GLU A 250 6.01 -17.79 -13.14
CA GLU A 250 6.05 -19.18 -13.65
C GLU A 250 4.86 -19.55 -14.55
N TYR A 251 3.81 -18.73 -14.61
CA TYR A 251 2.59 -19.01 -15.37
C TYR A 251 2.32 -17.93 -16.44
N ASP A 252 1.71 -18.35 -17.55
CA ASP A 252 1.18 -17.39 -18.52
C ASP A 252 -0.01 -16.60 -17.96
N GLN A 253 -0.32 -15.48 -18.62
CA GLN A 253 -1.39 -14.58 -18.21
C GLN A 253 -2.75 -15.29 -18.20
N GLU A 254 -2.99 -16.18 -19.14
CA GLU A 254 -4.26 -16.91 -19.30
C GLU A 254 -4.53 -17.82 -18.09
N THR A 255 -3.50 -18.52 -17.61
CA THR A 255 -3.56 -19.37 -16.41
C THR A 255 -3.84 -18.55 -15.15
N ILE A 256 -3.19 -17.39 -15.03
CA ILE A 256 -3.40 -16.49 -13.89
C ILE A 256 -4.82 -15.95 -13.91
N ASP A 257 -5.30 -15.49 -15.07
CA ASP A 257 -6.63 -14.92 -15.24
C ASP A 257 -7.72 -15.96 -14.96
N PHE A 258 -7.56 -17.17 -15.48
CA PHE A 258 -8.47 -18.29 -15.21
C PHE A 258 -8.52 -18.63 -13.72
N SER A 259 -7.35 -18.74 -13.08
CA SER A 259 -7.24 -19.01 -11.64
C SER A 259 -7.88 -17.92 -10.80
N LEU A 260 -7.68 -16.66 -11.18
CA LEU A 260 -8.28 -15.52 -10.51
C LEU A 260 -9.81 -15.55 -10.65
N MET A 261 -10.35 -15.85 -11.84
CA MET A 261 -11.79 -15.95 -12.05
C MET A 261 -12.44 -17.03 -11.19
N ILE A 262 -11.80 -18.20 -11.03
CA ILE A 262 -12.29 -19.25 -10.12
C ILE A 262 -12.44 -18.70 -8.69
N VAL A 263 -11.42 -18.00 -8.18
CA VAL A 263 -11.41 -17.50 -6.81
C VAL A 263 -12.39 -16.33 -6.61
N ILE A 264 -12.49 -15.42 -7.59
CA ILE A 264 -13.42 -14.29 -7.56
C ILE A 264 -14.87 -14.78 -7.56
N VAL A 265 -15.21 -15.75 -8.41
CA VAL A 265 -16.56 -16.31 -8.46
C VAL A 265 -16.88 -17.08 -7.17
N ASP A 266 -15.94 -17.86 -6.61
CA ASP A 266 -16.14 -18.47 -5.29
C ASP A 266 -16.38 -17.43 -4.19
N ALA A 267 -15.62 -16.33 -4.20
CA ALA A 267 -15.80 -15.24 -3.23
C ALA A 267 -17.17 -14.58 -3.35
N PHE A 268 -17.66 -14.33 -4.57
CA PHE A 268 -19.02 -13.84 -4.82
C PHE A 268 -20.07 -14.82 -4.31
N MET A 269 -19.93 -16.11 -4.62
CA MET A 269 -20.87 -17.15 -4.18
C MET A 269 -20.92 -17.26 -2.65
N ARG A 270 -19.83 -16.93 -1.95
CA ARG A 270 -19.75 -16.87 -0.48
C ARG A 270 -20.08 -15.50 0.13
N CYS A 271 -20.64 -14.57 -0.64
CA CYS A 271 -21.00 -13.22 -0.18
C CYS A 271 -19.81 -12.40 0.34
N ASN A 272 -18.60 -12.68 -0.15
CA ASN A 272 -17.42 -11.85 0.08
C ASN A 272 -17.29 -10.73 -0.97
N ILE A 273 -18.05 -10.84 -2.06
CA ILE A 273 -18.27 -9.79 -3.07
C ILE A 273 -19.79 -9.64 -3.22
N LEU A 274 -20.27 -8.39 -3.19
CA LEU A 274 -21.69 -8.03 -3.19
C LEU A 274 -22.47 -8.63 -1.99
N GLU A 275 -23.79 -8.44 -1.99
CA GLU A 275 -24.62 -8.65 -0.81
C GLU A 275 -25.17 -10.09 -0.72
N GLU A 276 -25.46 -10.51 0.51
CA GLU A 276 -26.10 -11.78 0.83
C GLU A 276 -27.62 -11.65 0.62
N PRO A 277 -28.26 -12.54 -0.18
CA PRO A 277 -29.70 -12.60 -0.27
C PRO A 277 -30.31 -12.88 1.11
N PRO A 278 -31.47 -12.31 1.45
CA PRO A 278 -32.16 -12.62 2.69
C PRO A 278 -32.42 -14.12 2.75
N LYS A 279 -32.13 -14.73 3.91
CA LYS A 279 -32.46 -16.13 4.16
C LYS A 279 -33.96 -16.28 4.03
N THR A 280 -34.40 -17.15 3.12
CA THR A 280 -35.80 -17.59 3.08
C THR A 280 -36.11 -18.22 4.44
N VAL A 281 -37.00 -17.59 5.20
CA VAL A 281 -37.53 -18.10 6.48
C VAL A 281 -38.31 -19.38 6.24
#